data_AF-A0A1I8I4R9-F1
#
_entry.id   AF-A0A1I8I4R9-F1
#
_cell.length_a   1.000
_cell.length_b   1.000
_cell.length_c   1.000
_cell.angle_alpha   90.00
_cell.angle_beta   90.00
_cell.angle_gamma   90.00
#
_symmetry.space_group_name_H-M   'P 1'
#
loop_
_entity.id
_entity.type
_entity.pdbx_description
1 polymer ?
#
loop_
_entity_poly.entity_id
_entity_poly.type
_entity_poly.pdbx_seq_one_letter_code
_entity_poly.pdbx_strand_id
1 'polypeptide(L)'
;MWDYDNLLQNSTFCLVPRGRRLGSYRFLEVLQAGCIPVVLSNDWELPFSEVIDWRRAAVWADERQLLQLPDIVRSIPDWRVIQMRQQCRFLYSAYFSSVQSIVRVTLEILADRIAYLRRPGLFWNSRPGGL
;
A
#
# COMPACT_ATOMS: atom_id res chain seq x y z
N MET A 1 15.82 -13.58 -20.06
CA MET A 1 15.88 -13.25 -18.63
C MET A 1 14.61 -12.46 -18.34
N TRP A 2 13.70 -12.98 -17.53
CA TRP A 2 12.46 -12.24 -17.21
C TRP A 2 12.83 -11.03 -16.35
N ASP A 3 12.51 -9.84 -16.81
CA ASP A 3 12.74 -8.60 -16.06
C ASP A 3 11.59 -8.44 -15.05
N TYR A 4 11.87 -8.80 -13.78
CA TYR A 4 10.89 -8.80 -12.69
C TYR A 4 10.27 -7.41 -12.48
N ASP A 5 11.06 -6.35 -12.67
CA ASP A 5 10.57 -4.98 -12.55
C ASP A 5 9.60 -4.64 -13.69
N ASN A 6 9.93 -5.06 -14.90
CA ASN A 6 9.03 -4.93 -16.06
C ASN A 6 7.72 -5.69 -15.85
N LEU A 7 7.79 -6.90 -15.30
CA LEU A 7 6.61 -7.70 -14.97
C LEU A 7 5.71 -7.00 -13.94
N LEU A 8 6.29 -6.47 -12.87
CA LEU A 8 5.54 -5.75 -11.83
C LEU A 8 4.90 -4.46 -12.38
N GLN A 9 5.61 -3.71 -13.22
CA GLN A 9 5.08 -2.47 -13.82
C GLN A 9 3.91 -2.75 -14.76
N ASN A 10 3.97 -3.85 -15.52
CA ASN A 10 2.92 -4.30 -16.43
C ASN A 10 1.76 -5.03 -15.73
N SER A 11 1.91 -5.38 -14.45
CA SER A 11 0.86 -6.02 -13.67
C SER A 11 -0.08 -4.99 -13.04
N THR A 12 -1.39 -5.24 -13.11
CA THR A 12 -2.42 -4.40 -12.48
C THR A 12 -2.56 -4.70 -10.99
N PHE A 13 -2.70 -5.98 -10.65
CA PHE A 13 -2.86 -6.50 -9.30
C PHE A 13 -1.76 -7.52 -9.00
N CYS A 14 -1.17 -7.45 -7.81
CA CYS A 14 -0.08 -8.33 -7.38
C CYS A 14 -0.47 -9.02 -6.08
N LEU A 15 -0.43 -10.36 -6.07
CA LEU A 15 -0.74 -11.13 -4.88
C LEU A 15 0.38 -10.95 -3.85
N VAL A 16 0.01 -10.50 -2.64
CA VAL A 16 0.93 -10.31 -1.51
C VAL A 16 0.39 -11.14 -0.34
N PRO A 17 0.69 -12.45 -0.30
CA PRO A 17 0.31 -13.28 0.83
C PRO A 17 1.14 -12.91 2.06
N ARG A 18 0.60 -13.10 3.26
CA ARG A 18 1.34 -12.90 4.50
C ARG A 18 2.63 -13.73 4.49
N GLY A 19 3.78 -13.06 4.51
CA GLY A 19 5.07 -13.73 4.71
C GLY A 19 5.30 -14.05 6.19
N ARG A 20 6.21 -14.99 6.49
CA ARG A 20 6.67 -15.25 7.88
C ARG A 20 7.57 -14.14 8.45
N ARG A 21 8.04 -13.20 7.62
CA ARG A 21 8.87 -12.06 8.04
C ARG A 21 8.09 -10.77 7.84
N LEU A 22 8.00 -9.97 8.89
CA LEU A 22 7.22 -8.73 8.95
C LEU A 22 7.68 -7.65 7.95
N GLY A 23 8.93 -7.71 7.49
CA GLY A 23 9.53 -6.77 6.53
C GLY A 23 9.71 -7.34 5.12
N SER A 24 8.68 -7.95 4.53
CA SER A 24 8.78 -8.44 3.15
C SER A 24 8.99 -7.28 2.17
N TYR A 25 10.15 -7.22 1.52
CA TYR A 25 10.45 -6.28 0.43
C TYR A 25 9.39 -6.29 -0.68
N ARG A 26 8.73 -7.43 -0.90
CA ARG A 26 7.72 -7.60 -1.95
C ARG A 26 6.57 -6.61 -1.83
N PHE A 27 6.11 -6.30 -0.62
CA PHE A 27 5.02 -5.32 -0.46
C PHE A 27 5.46 -3.93 -0.94
N LEU A 28 6.70 -3.54 -0.65
CA LEU A 28 7.26 -2.26 -1.09
C LEU A 28 7.55 -2.24 -2.60
N GLU A 29 8.07 -3.32 -3.17
CA GLU A 29 8.29 -3.46 -4.63
C GLU A 29 6.97 -3.32 -5.41
N VAL A 30 5.92 -3.97 -4.92
CA VAL A 30 4.57 -3.90 -5.50
C VAL A 30 4.03 -2.46 -5.46
N LEU A 31 4.16 -1.79 -4.30
CA LEU A 31 3.78 -0.38 -4.17
C LEU A 31 4.60 0.55 -5.09
N GLN A 32 5.91 0.33 -5.18
CA GLN A 32 6.82 1.09 -6.04
C GLN A 32 6.42 1.00 -7.51
N ALA A 33 6.13 -0.21 -7.99
CA ALA A 33 5.66 -0.43 -9.36
C ALA A 33 4.27 0.19 -9.62
N GLY A 34 3.53 0.52 -8.57
CA GLY A 34 2.11 0.87 -8.64
C GLY A 34 1.24 -0.32 -9.01
N CYS A 35 1.72 -1.54 -8.80
CA CYS A 35 0.89 -2.73 -8.87
C CYS A 35 0.04 -2.78 -7.60
N ILE A 36 -1.28 -2.98 -7.72
CA ILE A 36 -2.18 -2.92 -6.57
C ILE A 36 -1.97 -4.19 -5.74
N PRO A 37 -1.52 -4.10 -4.47
CA PRO A 37 -1.37 -5.27 -3.62
C PRO A 37 -2.74 -5.88 -3.30
N VAL A 38 -2.86 -7.18 -3.59
CA VAL A 38 -3.94 -8.03 -3.11
C VAL A 38 -3.40 -8.75 -1.87
N VAL A 39 -3.73 -8.21 -0.71
CA VAL A 39 -3.26 -8.68 0.60
C VAL A 39 -4.12 -9.86 1.02
N LEU A 40 -3.49 -11.04 1.07
CA LEU A 40 -4.12 -12.27 1.54
C LEU A 40 -3.66 -12.54 2.97
N SER A 41 -4.43 -12.05 3.93
CA SER A 41 -4.14 -12.15 5.36
C SER A 41 -5.34 -11.74 6.21
N ASN A 42 -5.49 -12.36 7.38
CA ASN A 42 -6.60 -12.09 8.31
C ASN A 42 -6.22 -11.12 9.45
N ASP A 43 -4.93 -10.90 9.67
CA ASP A 43 -4.40 -10.21 10.86
C ASP A 43 -3.10 -9.44 10.57
N TRP A 44 -2.78 -9.21 9.29
CA TRP A 44 -1.59 -8.44 8.96
C TRP A 44 -1.86 -6.95 9.12
N GLU A 45 -1.23 -6.34 10.11
CA GLU A 45 -1.18 -4.88 10.20
C GLU A 45 -0.09 -4.33 9.28
N LEU A 46 -0.51 -3.56 8.27
CA LEU A 46 0.41 -2.93 7.32
C LEU A 46 1.17 -1.77 7.99
N PRO A 47 2.36 -1.40 7.46
CA PRO A 47 3.12 -0.28 8.01
C PRO A 47 2.28 1.00 8.08
N PHE A 48 2.38 1.71 9.20
CA PHE A 48 1.70 2.98 9.45
C PHE A 48 0.17 2.92 9.28
N SER A 49 -0.47 1.77 9.53
CA SER A 49 -1.94 1.57 9.46
C SER A 49 -2.75 2.57 10.30
N GLU A 50 -2.15 3.18 11.32
CA GLU A 50 -2.82 4.19 12.15
C GLU A 50 -3.07 5.52 11.40
N VAL A 51 -2.28 5.82 10.36
CA VAL A 51 -2.39 7.07 9.57
C VAL A 51 -2.67 6.83 8.09
N ILE A 52 -2.24 5.70 7.52
CA ILE A 52 -2.48 5.35 6.11
C ILE A 52 -3.80 4.57 5.99
N ASP A 53 -4.73 5.09 5.17
CA ASP A 53 -5.93 4.37 4.77
C ASP A 53 -5.62 3.42 3.61
N TRP A 54 -5.23 2.20 3.96
CA TRP A 54 -4.88 1.16 3.00
C TRP A 54 -6.03 0.75 2.07
N ARG A 55 -7.29 1.07 2.37
CA ARG A 55 -8.43 0.81 1.46
C ARG A 55 -8.34 1.62 0.16
N ARG A 56 -7.49 2.66 0.13
CA ARG A 56 -7.24 3.51 -1.05
C ARG A 56 -6.14 2.95 -1.94
N ALA A 57 -5.34 1.99 -1.47
CA ALA A 57 -4.17 1.47 -2.19
C ALA A 57 -4.11 -0.06 -2.29
N ALA A 58 -4.84 -0.80 -1.44
CA ALA A 58 -4.77 -2.26 -1.37
C ALA A 58 -6.16 -2.89 -1.45
N VAL A 59 -6.21 -4.12 -1.99
CA VAL A 59 -7.36 -5.01 -1.92
C VAL A 59 -7.11 -6.03 -0.82
N TRP A 60 -8.05 -6.19 0.09
CA TRP A 60 -7.98 -7.18 1.16
C TRP A 60 -8.80 -8.41 0.79
N ALA A 61 -8.25 -9.59 1.06
CA ALA A 61 -8.96 -10.86 0.93
C ALA A 61 -8.56 -11.81 2.06
N ASP A 62 -9.54 -12.56 2.56
CA ASP A 62 -9.29 -13.67 3.46
C ASP A 62 -8.65 -14.83 2.70
N GLU A 63 -7.77 -15.59 3.35
CA GLU A 63 -7.11 -16.76 2.76
C GLU A 63 -8.10 -17.77 2.15
N ARG A 64 -9.32 -17.87 2.70
CA ARG A 64 -10.42 -18.72 2.21
C ARG A 64 -11.04 -18.21 0.90
N GLN A 65 -10.85 -16.94 0.57
CA GLN A 65 -11.37 -16.30 -0.64
C GLN A 65 -10.42 -16.42 -1.84
N LEU A 66 -9.32 -17.17 -1.71
CA LEU A 66 -8.30 -17.32 -2.77
C LEU A 66 -8.91 -17.64 -4.15
N LEU A 67 -9.92 -18.52 -4.21
CA LEU A 67 -10.58 -18.90 -5.46
C LEU A 67 -11.50 -17.81 -6.03
N GLN A 68 -11.97 -16.88 -5.20
CA GLN A 68 -12.85 -15.77 -5.58
C GLN A 68 -12.05 -14.52 -5.99
N LEU A 69 -10.74 -14.49 -5.72
CA LEU A 69 -9.88 -13.35 -6.03
C LEU A 69 -10.00 -12.85 -7.48
N PRO A 70 -10.01 -13.73 -8.51
CA PRO A 70 -10.15 -13.26 -9.89
C PRO A 70 -11.44 -12.45 -10.12
N ASP A 71 -12.54 -12.86 -9.50
CA ASP A 71 -13.82 -12.18 -9.64
C ASP A 71 -13.85 -10.88 -8.83
N ILE A 72 -13.28 -10.89 -7.62
CA ILE A 72 -13.12 -9.69 -6.79
C ILE A 72 -12.34 -8.61 -7.55
N VAL A 73 -11.15 -8.93 -8.07
CA VAL A 73 -10.31 -7.92 -8.73
C VAL A 73 -10.90 -7.44 -10.06
N ARG A 74 -11.61 -8.31 -10.79
CA ARG A 74 -12.34 -7.93 -12.02
C ARG A 74 -13.57 -7.06 -11.76
N SER A 75 -14.16 -7.16 -10.57
CA SER A 75 -15.31 -6.31 -10.20
C SER A 75 -14.93 -4.85 -9.92
N ILE A 76 -13.63 -4.56 -9.75
CA ILE A 76 -13.15 -3.21 -9.47
C ILE A 76 -13.17 -2.40 -10.76
N PRO A 77 -13.89 -1.26 -10.81
CA PRO A 77 -13.98 -0.46 -12.03
C PRO A 77 -12.65 0.22 -12.37
N ASP A 78 -12.38 0.42 -13.66
CA ASP A 78 -11.10 0.94 -14.17
C ASP A 78 -10.69 2.28 -13.53
N TRP A 79 -11.64 3.20 -13.32
CA TRP A 79 -11.36 4.47 -12.66
C TRP A 79 -10.79 4.28 -11.25
N ARG A 80 -11.27 3.26 -10.53
CA ARG A 80 -10.80 2.93 -9.19
C ARG A 80 -9.44 2.26 -9.25
N VAL A 81 -9.20 1.40 -10.23
CA VAL A 81 -7.88 0.81 -10.49
C VAL A 81 -6.85 1.92 -10.71
N ILE A 82 -7.13 2.90 -11.56
CA ILE A 82 -6.21 4.02 -11.83
C ILE A 82 -5.91 4.80 -10.52
N GLN A 83 -6.93 5.12 -9.73
CA GLN A 83 -6.74 5.79 -8.43
C GLN A 83 -5.87 4.97 -7.47
N MET A 84 -6.13 3.67 -7.34
CA MET A 84 -5.36 2.81 -6.44
C MET A 84 -3.90 2.68 -6.88
N ARG A 85 -3.62 2.56 -8.19
CA ARG A 85 -2.25 2.56 -8.73
C ARG A 85 -1.52 3.88 -8.43
N GLN A 86 -2.19 5.01 -8.61
CA GLN A 86 -1.63 6.33 -8.28
C GLN A 86 -1.37 6.48 -6.79
N GLN A 87 -2.26 5.95 -5.94
CA GLN A 87 -2.10 5.95 -4.49
C GLN A 87 -0.91 5.08 -4.06
N CYS A 88 -0.74 3.89 -4.64
CA CYS A 88 0.41 3.02 -4.37
C CYS A 88 1.74 3.75 -4.57
N ARG A 89 1.91 4.39 -5.74
CA ARG A 89 3.12 5.13 -6.08
C ARG A 89 3.34 6.34 -5.18
N PHE A 90 2.25 7.04 -4.84
CA PHE A 90 2.31 8.15 -3.90
C PHE A 90 2.80 7.70 -2.52
N LEU A 91 2.16 6.69 -1.92
CA LEU A 91 2.53 6.18 -0.60
C LEU A 91 3.98 5.68 -0.60
N TYR A 92 4.40 4.96 -1.65
CA TYR A 92 5.79 4.54 -1.79
C TYR A 92 6.75 5.74 -1.82
N SER A 93 6.54 6.69 -2.73
CA SER A 93 7.41 7.84 -2.90
C SER A 93 7.50 8.70 -1.63
N ALA A 94 6.37 8.96 -1.00
CA ALA A 94 6.27 9.81 0.19
C ALA A 94 6.87 9.15 1.44
N TYR A 95 6.60 7.85 1.65
CA TYR A 95 6.82 7.22 2.95
C TYR A 95 7.82 6.07 2.95
N PHE A 96 7.98 5.36 1.84
CA PHE A 96 8.74 4.09 1.80
C PHE A 96 9.93 4.08 0.83
N SER A 97 10.22 5.21 0.17
CA SER A 97 11.25 5.32 -0.89
C SER A 97 12.69 5.07 -0.43
N SER A 98 12.96 5.17 0.87
CA SER A 98 14.25 4.85 1.48
C SER A 98 14.11 4.60 2.98
N VAL A 99 15.14 4.03 3.60
CA VAL A 99 15.21 3.89 5.07
C VAL A 99 15.08 5.26 5.75
N GLN A 100 15.73 6.30 5.20
CA GLN A 100 15.62 7.65 5.73
C GLN A 100 14.18 8.17 5.68
N SER A 101 13.42 7.87 4.62
CA SER A 101 12.00 8.20 4.53
C SER A 101 11.16 7.50 5.59
N ILE A 102 11.40 6.21 5.78
CA ILE A 102 10.70 5.41 6.79
C ILE A 102 10.97 5.94 8.20
N VAL A 103 12.24 6.24 8.52
CA VAL A 103 12.64 6.81 9.82
C VAL A 103 11.97 8.16 10.05
N ARG A 104 11.98 9.05 9.05
CA ARG A 104 11.35 10.37 9.14
C ARG A 104 9.85 10.26 9.45
N VAL A 105 9.11 9.46 8.67
CA VAL A 105 7.67 9.25 8.87
C VAL A 105 7.38 8.66 10.24
N THR A 106 8.20 7.71 10.69
CA THR A 106 8.07 7.13 12.04
C THR A 106 8.20 8.21 13.10
N LEU A 107 9.22 9.09 13.00
CA LEU A 107 9.41 10.19 13.93
C LEU A 107 8.26 11.20 13.89
N GLU A 108 7.73 11.51 12.71
CA GLU A 108 6.56 12.41 12.56
C GLU A 108 5.32 11.84 13.24
N ILE A 109 5.03 10.55 13.02
CA ILE A 109 3.91 9.84 13.68
C ILE A 109 4.08 9.85 15.20
N LEU A 110 5.30 9.58 15.69
CA LEU A 110 5.59 9.62 17.13
C LEU A 110 5.44 11.03 17.71
N ALA A 111 5.88 12.06 16.99
CA ALA A 111 5.72 13.45 17.40
C ALA A 111 4.24 13.86 17.46
N ASP A 112 3.43 13.49 16.45
CA ASP A 112 1.98 13.74 16.43
C ASP A 112 1.28 13.07 17.62
N ARG A 113 1.72 11.87 18.04
CA ARG A 113 1.22 11.18 19.25
C ARG A 113 1.53 11.95 20.54
N ILE A 114 2.75 12.45 20.69
CA ILE A 114 3.20 13.15 21.90
C ILE A 114 2.55 14.54 22.00
N ALA A 115 2.43 15.25 20.88
CA ALA A 115 1.93 16.61 20.85
C ALA A 115 0.39 16.71 20.95
N TYR A 116 -0.34 15.58 21.01
CA TYR A 116 -1.80 15.50 20.82
C TYR A 116 -2.30 16.16 19.52
N LEU A 117 -1.40 16.46 18.59
CA LEU A 117 -1.70 17.02 17.27
C LEU A 117 -2.12 15.86 16.37
N ARG A 118 -3.34 15.35 16.53
CA ARG A 118 -3.92 14.41 15.56
C ARG A 118 -4.17 15.14 14.24
N ARG A 119 -3.19 15.15 13.35
CA ARG A 119 -3.39 15.58 11.96
C ARG A 119 -4.54 14.76 11.36
N PRO A 120 -5.47 15.38 10.62
CA PRO A 120 -6.54 14.64 9.97
C PRO A 120 -5.96 13.53 9.08
N GLY A 121 -6.58 12.35 9.05
CA GLY A 121 -6.14 11.24 8.19
C GLY A 121 -6.01 11.63 6.72
N LEU A 122 -6.72 12.68 6.27
CA LEU A 122 -6.58 13.26 4.94
C LEU A 122 -5.14 13.73 4.64
N PHE A 123 -4.41 14.24 5.64
CA PHE A 123 -3.02 14.70 5.49
C PHE A 123 -2.10 13.59 4.99
N TRP A 124 -2.22 12.40 5.57
CA TRP A 124 -1.38 11.24 5.27
C TRP A 124 -1.78 10.48 3.99
N ASN A 125 -2.93 10.80 3.41
CA ASN A 125 -3.49 10.06 2.29
C ASN A 125 -3.68 10.90 1.03
N SER A 126 -3.29 12.17 1.06
CA SER A 126 -3.41 13.11 -0.06
C SER A 126 -2.04 13.65 -0.47
N ARG A 127 -1.85 13.89 -1.77
CA ARG A 127 -0.64 14.59 -2.26
C ARG A 127 -0.61 16.02 -1.70
N PRO A 128 0.57 16.58 -1.42
CA PRO A 128 0.70 18.00 -1.12
C PRO A 128 0.03 18.83 -2.23
N GLY A 129 -0.97 19.66 -1.87
CA GLY A 129 -1.73 20.50 -2.82
C GLY A 129 -3.01 19.88 -3.42
N GLY A 130 -3.49 18.73 -2.93
CA GLY A 130 -4.70 18.07 -3.42
C GLY A 130 -6.03 18.52 -2.78
N LEU A 131 -6.16 19.79 -2.38
CA LEU A 131 -7.39 20.38 -1.85
C LEU A 131 -8.00 21.36 -2.85
#